data_AF-A0A316N584-F1
#
_entry.id   AF-A0A316N584-F1
#
_cell.length_a   1.000
_cell.length_b   1.000
_cell.length_c   1.000
_cell.angle_alpha   90.00
_cell.angle_beta   90.00
_cell.angle_gamma   90.00
#
_symmetry.space_group_name_H-M   'P 1'
#
loop_
_entity.id
_entity.type
_entity.pdbx_description
1 polymer ?
#
loop_
_entity_poly.entity_id
_entity_poly.type
_entity_poly.pdbx_seq_one_letter_code
_entity_poly.pdbx_strand_id
1 'polypeptide(L)'
;MQHRILSVFLACTLLLAGMQAAHAASYIVTPFKVNGAAGYGYLGKAIPPMLSSRLFWQGKYEPAASQDAVLQGSAPEGRTEAEKVRKTARADYVVWGSVTVMGTEASLDVSALDAGGKLWQQAFKSPVSNLLGGVQNAADAISSQLFGRAVAAAPAGQSASPMNRAFMMNETQGGAVYGVNPQIRYENMDGERIRSQMLDFESIGMEVADFDGDGKNEVALLNKDAVNLYRWQEGRLVQISELRLPSMMRIPLLIRALPDGKRTLMVVTAYDDAADEPVSQLFVFQNGAFKEASGRVKYYLNVLNMAPSYKPRLVGQDPDRTRVVRGDIYDVTLRGSKLTKGSKYASLPREANVFNMVWIPGNARSGGDYLVAVGSEETLLTFDRNGKRLARSDESFTGTSVGIPISRGMPGMGRSSDEDGGNYYYVPMRMVVDDPDNSGTPVLITGKPISAASMLFKNFRVFPQGEIHAMFWDGLGLDLKWKTRRIKGSVVDVSVSDPNNDGVQDLVVSVNSYPGSLGMGKIRNMILLYPLGEGN
;
A
#
# COMPACT_ATOMS: atom_id res chain seq x y z
N MET A 1 -5.35 65.36 -5.64
CA MET A 1 -5.16 63.98 -5.15
C MET A 1 -6.15 62.97 -5.72
N GLN A 2 -7.37 63.35 -6.15
CA GLN A 2 -8.37 62.42 -6.68
C GLN A 2 -8.02 61.75 -8.03
N HIS A 3 -7.31 62.42 -8.93
CA HIS A 3 -6.98 61.84 -10.25
C HIS A 3 -5.91 60.74 -10.21
N ARG A 4 -5.02 60.72 -9.21
CA ARG A 4 -3.98 59.69 -9.09
C ARG A 4 -4.52 58.38 -8.49
N ILE A 5 -5.59 58.44 -7.70
CA ILE A 5 -6.22 57.26 -7.09
C ILE A 5 -7.09 56.52 -8.13
N LEU A 6 -7.75 57.27 -9.04
CA LEU A 6 -8.59 56.69 -10.09
C LEU A 6 -7.76 55.93 -11.15
N SER A 7 -6.56 56.42 -11.48
CA SER A 7 -5.66 55.74 -12.43
C SER A 7 -5.05 54.45 -11.86
N VAL A 8 -4.81 54.38 -10.55
CA VAL A 8 -4.29 53.17 -9.90
C VAL A 8 -5.40 52.12 -9.76
N PHE A 9 -6.64 52.52 -9.49
CA PHE A 9 -7.78 51.60 -9.44
C PHE A 9 -8.13 51.01 -10.82
N LEU A 10 -8.03 51.81 -11.88
CA LEU A 10 -8.26 51.36 -13.26
C LEU A 10 -7.13 50.43 -13.76
N ALA A 11 -5.88 50.69 -13.35
CA ALA A 11 -4.75 49.81 -13.66
C ALA A 11 -4.83 48.47 -12.89
N CYS A 12 -5.28 48.47 -11.63
CA CYS A 12 -5.48 47.24 -10.87
C CYS A 12 -6.65 46.39 -11.41
N THR A 13 -7.72 47.00 -11.91
CA THR A 13 -8.84 46.25 -12.53
C THR A 13 -8.50 45.70 -13.91
N LEU A 14 -7.63 46.36 -14.69
CA LEU A 14 -7.11 45.83 -15.96
C LEU A 14 -6.05 44.72 -15.77
N LEU A 15 -5.28 44.74 -14.68
CA LEU A 15 -4.35 43.65 -14.33
C LEU A 15 -5.08 42.38 -13.82
N LEU A 16 -6.25 42.53 -13.19
CA LEU A 16 -7.10 41.40 -12.75
C LEU A 16 -7.90 40.75 -13.90
N ALA A 17 -8.04 41.42 -15.04
CA ALA A 17 -8.73 40.88 -16.23
C ALA A 17 -7.80 40.07 -17.16
N GLY A 18 -6.48 40.05 -16.90
CA GLY A 18 -5.48 39.39 -17.75
C GLY A 18 -5.07 37.97 -17.36
N MET A 19 -5.49 37.47 -16.18
CA MET A 19 -5.22 36.09 -15.78
C MET A 19 -6.39 35.19 -16.16
N GLN A 20 -6.60 34.97 -17.47
CA GLN A 20 -7.17 33.69 -17.88
C GLN A 20 -6.10 32.65 -17.59
N ALA A 21 -6.22 31.97 -16.45
CA ALA A 21 -5.53 30.71 -16.25
C ALA A 21 -5.84 29.84 -17.46
N ALA A 22 -4.81 29.37 -18.17
CA ALA A 22 -4.97 28.42 -19.25
C ALA A 22 -5.71 27.20 -18.67
N HIS A 23 -7.01 27.12 -18.93
CA HIS A 23 -7.84 26.05 -18.40
C HIS A 23 -7.43 24.78 -19.13
N ALA A 24 -7.06 23.74 -18.37
CA ALA A 24 -6.80 22.43 -18.95
C ALA A 24 -8.02 21.99 -19.77
N ALA A 25 -7.80 21.48 -20.97
CA ALA A 25 -8.85 20.89 -21.77
C ALA A 25 -9.35 19.61 -21.08
N SER A 26 -10.65 19.44 -21.02
CA SER A 26 -11.29 18.36 -20.30
C SER A 26 -11.60 17.18 -21.21
N TYR A 27 -11.40 15.95 -20.75
CA TYR A 27 -11.80 14.76 -21.51
C TYR A 27 -12.64 13.81 -20.66
N ILE A 28 -13.46 13.00 -21.33
CA ILE A 28 -14.13 11.86 -20.71
C ILE A 28 -13.83 10.57 -21.47
N VAL A 29 -13.70 9.46 -20.74
CA VAL A 29 -13.57 8.12 -21.30
C VAL A 29 -14.78 7.30 -20.90
N THR A 30 -15.57 6.83 -21.86
CA THR A 30 -16.78 6.05 -21.60
C THR A 30 -16.44 4.58 -21.36
N PRO A 31 -17.36 3.79 -20.78
CA PRO A 31 -17.25 2.33 -20.80
C PRO A 31 -17.04 1.83 -22.24
N PHE A 32 -16.23 0.78 -22.36
CA PHE A 32 -15.98 0.12 -23.64
C PHE A 32 -16.97 -1.02 -23.84
N LYS A 33 -17.44 -1.19 -25.07
CA LYS A 33 -18.24 -2.36 -25.46
C LYS A 33 -17.34 -3.59 -25.48
N VAL A 34 -17.76 -4.68 -24.84
CA VAL A 34 -17.00 -5.94 -24.83
C VAL A 34 -17.65 -6.93 -25.78
N ASN A 35 -16.92 -7.36 -26.80
CA ASN A 35 -17.32 -8.42 -27.72
C ASN A 35 -16.44 -9.65 -27.46
N GLY A 36 -16.92 -10.60 -26.67
CA GLY A 36 -16.17 -11.79 -26.29
C GLY A 36 -16.97 -12.69 -25.36
N ALA A 37 -16.35 -13.78 -24.87
CA ALA A 37 -16.98 -14.65 -23.89
C ALA A 37 -17.36 -13.88 -22.61
N ALA A 38 -18.41 -14.33 -21.90
CA ALA A 38 -18.96 -13.65 -20.72
C ALA A 38 -17.92 -13.31 -19.63
N GLY A 39 -16.86 -14.11 -19.52
CA GLY A 39 -15.74 -13.89 -18.60
C GLY A 39 -14.94 -12.60 -18.85
N TYR A 40 -15.07 -11.95 -20.01
CA TYR A 40 -14.36 -10.71 -20.34
C TYR A 40 -15.16 -9.43 -20.08
N GLY A 41 -16.38 -9.53 -19.56
CA GLY A 41 -17.25 -8.37 -19.34
C GLY A 41 -16.63 -7.28 -18.45
N TYR A 42 -15.68 -7.63 -17.59
CA TYR A 42 -14.94 -6.68 -16.75
C TYR A 42 -14.11 -5.67 -17.56
N LEU A 43 -13.67 -6.01 -18.77
CA LEU A 43 -12.81 -5.15 -19.60
C LEU A 43 -13.48 -3.83 -19.96
N GLY A 44 -14.81 -3.83 -20.11
CA GLY A 44 -15.57 -2.64 -20.47
C GLY A 44 -15.45 -1.51 -19.44
N LYS A 45 -15.29 -1.86 -18.15
CA LYS A 45 -15.07 -0.89 -17.06
C LYS A 45 -13.61 -0.74 -16.66
N ALA A 46 -12.74 -1.68 -17.05
CA ALA A 46 -11.31 -1.64 -16.71
C ALA A 46 -10.47 -0.81 -17.70
N ILE A 47 -10.79 -0.83 -19.00
CA ILE A 47 -10.05 -0.07 -20.03
C ILE A 47 -10.12 1.46 -19.84
N PRO A 48 -11.30 2.04 -19.54
CA PRO A 48 -11.42 3.49 -19.42
C PRO A 48 -10.49 4.16 -18.39
N PRO A 49 -10.37 3.67 -17.13
CA PRO A 49 -9.44 4.27 -16.17
C PRO A 49 -7.97 4.11 -16.59
N MET A 50 -7.60 3.01 -17.27
CA MET A 50 -6.24 2.83 -17.80
C MET A 50 -5.91 3.87 -18.87
N LEU A 51 -6.85 4.09 -19.80
CA LEU A 51 -6.70 5.11 -20.84
C LEU A 51 -6.68 6.51 -20.23
N SER A 52 -7.60 6.80 -19.30
CA SER A 52 -7.68 8.08 -18.60
C SER A 52 -6.40 8.43 -17.86
N SER A 53 -5.76 7.48 -17.17
CA SER A 53 -4.50 7.72 -16.46
C SER A 53 -3.36 8.11 -17.40
N ARG A 54 -3.33 7.57 -18.62
CA ARG A 54 -2.30 7.85 -19.63
C ARG A 54 -2.54 9.16 -20.39
N LEU A 55 -3.81 9.52 -20.58
CA LEU A 55 -4.22 10.79 -21.20
C LEU A 55 -4.02 12.00 -20.27
N PHE A 56 -3.93 11.77 -18.96
CA PHE A 56 -3.81 12.83 -17.97
C PHE A 56 -2.51 13.63 -18.17
N TRP A 57 -2.66 14.93 -18.31
CA TRP A 57 -1.57 15.88 -18.34
C TRP A 57 -1.96 17.09 -17.51
N GLN A 58 -1.40 17.15 -16.30
CA GLN A 58 -1.67 18.22 -15.33
C GLN A 58 -1.56 19.61 -15.96
N GLY A 59 -2.63 20.41 -15.83
CA GLY A 59 -2.72 21.77 -16.37
C GLY A 59 -2.91 21.87 -17.88
N LYS A 60 -3.08 20.75 -18.61
CA LYS A 60 -3.32 20.75 -20.07
C LYS A 60 -4.47 19.86 -20.53
N TYR A 61 -4.51 18.62 -20.06
CA TYR A 61 -5.58 17.66 -20.37
C TYR A 61 -5.99 16.92 -19.11
N GLU A 62 -7.21 17.12 -18.64
CA GLU A 62 -7.68 16.59 -17.36
C GLU A 62 -9.04 15.89 -17.52
N PRO A 63 -9.34 14.83 -16.76
CA PRO A 63 -10.65 14.21 -16.80
C PRO A 63 -11.72 15.20 -16.32
N ALA A 64 -12.87 15.23 -16.99
CA ALA A 64 -13.99 16.05 -16.54
C ALA A 64 -14.53 15.56 -15.18
N ALA A 65 -15.07 16.47 -14.36
CA ALA A 65 -15.62 16.14 -13.04
C ALA A 65 -16.71 15.05 -13.06
N SER A 66 -17.41 14.87 -14.18
CA SER A 66 -18.43 13.84 -14.36
C SER A 66 -17.89 12.47 -14.81
N GLN A 67 -16.57 12.29 -14.93
CA GLN A 67 -15.95 11.06 -15.43
C GLN A 67 -16.48 9.80 -14.70
N ASP A 68 -16.55 9.83 -13.37
CA ASP A 68 -17.01 8.67 -12.59
C ASP A 68 -18.48 8.32 -12.84
N ALA A 69 -19.33 9.32 -13.03
CA ALA A 69 -20.74 9.12 -13.39
C ALA A 69 -20.86 8.54 -14.81
N VAL A 70 -20.04 9.01 -15.76
CA VAL A 70 -19.99 8.49 -17.14
C VAL A 70 -19.56 7.02 -17.17
N LEU A 71 -18.63 6.62 -16.30
CA LEU A 71 -18.16 5.22 -16.20
C LEU A 71 -19.21 4.23 -15.66
N GLN A 72 -20.25 4.71 -14.97
CA GLN A 72 -21.36 3.86 -14.53
C GLN A 72 -22.45 3.69 -15.59
N GLY A 73 -22.40 4.47 -16.67
CA GLY A 73 -23.35 4.39 -17.79
C GLY A 73 -23.08 3.24 -18.76
N SER A 74 -23.72 3.31 -19.91
CA SER A 74 -23.54 2.36 -21.02
C SER A 74 -22.46 2.84 -21.99
N ALA A 75 -21.82 1.89 -22.68
CA ALA A 75 -20.90 2.20 -23.76
C ALA A 75 -21.67 2.81 -24.95
N PRO A 76 -21.26 3.99 -25.49
CA PRO A 76 -21.86 4.56 -26.68
C PRO A 76 -21.70 3.63 -27.89
N GLU A 77 -22.75 3.48 -28.69
CA GLU A 77 -22.70 2.66 -29.90
C GLU A 77 -22.13 3.40 -31.12
N GLY A 78 -21.96 4.71 -31.02
CA GLY A 78 -21.39 5.52 -32.10
C GLY A 78 -21.30 7.01 -31.80
N ARG A 79 -20.89 7.77 -32.82
CA ARG A 79 -20.59 9.21 -32.73
C ARG A 79 -21.70 10.04 -32.10
N THR A 80 -22.96 9.83 -32.49
CA THR A 80 -24.10 10.62 -32.01
C THR A 80 -24.30 10.47 -30.50
N GLU A 81 -24.15 9.26 -29.97
CA GLU A 81 -24.28 9.00 -28.54
C GLU A 81 -23.07 9.51 -27.77
N ALA A 82 -21.86 9.31 -28.30
CA ALA A 82 -20.63 9.84 -27.70
C ALA A 82 -20.70 11.38 -27.60
N GLU A 83 -21.18 12.06 -28.64
CA GLU A 83 -21.39 13.52 -28.65
C GLU A 83 -22.39 13.96 -27.56
N LYS A 84 -23.49 13.20 -27.36
CA LYS A 84 -24.43 13.48 -26.27
C LYS A 84 -23.76 13.33 -24.91
N VAL A 85 -23.00 12.27 -24.69
CA VAL A 85 -22.26 12.05 -23.43
C VAL A 85 -21.26 13.19 -23.20
N ARG A 86 -20.53 13.62 -24.23
CA ARG A 86 -19.60 14.78 -24.15
C ARG A 86 -20.29 16.06 -23.71
N LYS A 87 -21.42 16.39 -24.35
CA LYS A 87 -22.22 17.59 -24.04
C LYS A 87 -22.79 17.55 -22.62
N THR A 88 -23.33 16.40 -22.21
CA THR A 88 -23.86 16.21 -20.84
C THR A 88 -22.76 16.33 -19.79
N ALA A 89 -21.59 15.76 -20.07
CA ALA A 89 -20.42 15.83 -19.21
C ALA A 89 -19.71 17.19 -19.22
N ARG A 90 -20.09 18.09 -20.14
CA ARG A 90 -19.40 19.37 -20.41
C ARG A 90 -17.89 19.21 -20.63
N ALA A 91 -17.52 18.16 -21.36
CA ALA A 91 -16.12 17.87 -21.67
C ALA A 91 -15.71 18.40 -23.06
N ASP A 92 -14.42 18.71 -23.24
CA ASP A 92 -13.86 19.12 -24.53
C ASP A 92 -13.62 17.92 -25.46
N TYR A 93 -13.36 16.74 -24.89
CA TYR A 93 -13.17 15.48 -25.62
C TYR A 93 -14.00 14.34 -25.03
N VAL A 94 -14.46 13.44 -25.90
CA VAL A 94 -15.00 12.12 -25.51
C VAL A 94 -14.24 11.01 -26.20
N VAL A 95 -13.88 9.98 -25.44
CA VAL A 95 -13.20 8.78 -25.92
C VAL A 95 -14.08 7.57 -25.63
N TRP A 96 -14.34 6.76 -26.64
CA TRP A 96 -15.16 5.54 -26.54
C TRP A 96 -14.61 4.45 -27.45
N GLY A 97 -15.11 3.23 -27.30
CA GLY A 97 -14.62 2.15 -28.14
C GLY A 97 -15.18 0.77 -27.79
N SER A 98 -14.59 -0.23 -28.43
CA SER A 98 -14.88 -1.64 -28.16
C SER A 98 -13.61 -2.45 -28.01
N VAL A 99 -13.68 -3.47 -27.16
CA VAL A 99 -12.69 -4.54 -27.09
C VAL A 99 -13.31 -5.83 -27.60
N THR A 100 -12.67 -6.42 -28.60
CA THR A 100 -13.07 -7.71 -29.17
C THR A 100 -12.03 -8.75 -28.81
N VAL A 101 -12.44 -9.80 -28.08
CA VAL A 101 -11.55 -10.88 -27.64
C VAL A 101 -11.89 -12.15 -28.40
N MET A 102 -10.92 -12.68 -29.15
CA MET A 102 -11.04 -13.92 -29.92
C MET A 102 -9.86 -14.84 -29.59
N GLY A 103 -10.12 -15.87 -28.78
CA GLY A 103 -9.08 -16.79 -28.33
C GLY A 103 -8.04 -16.06 -27.47
N THR A 104 -6.78 -16.03 -27.92
CA THR A 104 -5.66 -15.37 -27.22
C THR A 104 -5.39 -13.96 -27.72
N GLU A 105 -6.14 -13.46 -28.70
CA GLU A 105 -5.95 -12.13 -29.30
C GLU A 105 -7.09 -11.18 -28.88
N ALA A 106 -6.73 -9.93 -28.67
CA ALA A 106 -7.65 -8.82 -28.42
C ALA A 106 -7.45 -7.71 -29.45
N SER A 107 -8.55 -7.18 -29.96
CA SER A 107 -8.58 -5.97 -30.78
C SER A 107 -9.28 -4.87 -30.00
N LEU A 108 -8.60 -3.74 -29.83
CA LEU A 108 -9.13 -2.54 -29.19
C LEU A 108 -9.40 -1.49 -30.25
N ASP A 109 -10.67 -1.22 -30.52
CA ASP A 109 -11.11 -0.15 -31.42
C ASP A 109 -11.41 1.09 -30.59
N VAL A 110 -10.64 2.17 -30.79
CA VAL A 110 -10.77 3.41 -30.02
C VAL A 110 -11.17 4.54 -30.94
N SER A 111 -12.13 5.34 -30.48
CA SER A 111 -12.58 6.56 -31.13
C SER A 111 -12.50 7.74 -30.14
N ALA A 112 -12.12 8.91 -30.63
CA ALA A 112 -12.08 10.15 -29.87
C ALA A 112 -12.72 11.28 -30.68
N LEU A 113 -13.51 12.13 -30.02
CA LEU A 113 -14.23 13.24 -30.64
C LEU A 113 -14.01 14.51 -29.83
N ASP A 114 -13.57 15.57 -30.50
CA ASP A 114 -13.37 16.89 -29.89
C ASP A 114 -14.62 17.77 -29.99
N ALA A 115 -14.64 18.90 -29.27
CA ALA A 115 -15.70 19.90 -29.28
C ALA A 115 -15.99 20.50 -30.67
N GLY A 116 -15.00 20.51 -31.57
CA GLY A 116 -15.14 20.97 -32.96
C GLY A 116 -15.73 19.93 -33.91
N GLY A 117 -15.98 18.71 -33.44
CA GLY A 117 -16.55 17.62 -34.22
C GLY A 117 -15.52 16.84 -35.06
N LYS A 118 -14.22 17.01 -34.79
CA LYS A 118 -13.15 16.20 -35.39
C LYS A 118 -13.16 14.81 -34.76
N LEU A 119 -13.37 13.80 -35.59
CA LEU A 119 -13.35 12.39 -35.20
C LEU A 119 -11.97 11.80 -35.48
N TRP A 120 -11.37 11.18 -34.46
CA TRP A 120 -10.20 10.33 -34.56
C TRP A 120 -10.60 8.88 -34.25
N GLN A 121 -10.11 7.92 -35.02
CA GLN A 121 -10.43 6.50 -34.81
C GLN A 121 -9.26 5.61 -35.24
N GLN A 122 -8.90 4.64 -34.40
CA GLN A 122 -7.83 3.68 -34.71
C GLN A 122 -8.05 2.36 -33.95
N ALA A 123 -7.62 1.25 -34.56
CA ALA A 123 -7.66 -0.08 -33.99
C ALA A 123 -6.26 -0.54 -33.56
N PHE A 124 -6.17 -1.21 -32.40
CA PHE A 124 -4.94 -1.72 -31.82
C PHE A 124 -5.09 -3.21 -31.54
N LYS A 125 -4.21 -4.02 -32.14
CA LYS A 125 -4.19 -5.47 -31.91
C LYS A 125 -3.12 -5.80 -30.88
N SER A 126 -3.46 -6.68 -29.94
CA SER A 126 -2.54 -7.19 -28.94
C SER A 126 -3.01 -8.56 -28.46
N PRO A 127 -2.09 -9.46 -28.07
CA PRO A 127 -2.47 -10.63 -27.29
C PRO A 127 -3.26 -10.21 -26.04
N VAL A 128 -4.25 -11.00 -25.61
CA VAL A 128 -5.01 -10.76 -24.36
C VAL A 128 -4.05 -10.65 -23.16
N SER A 129 -2.97 -11.44 -23.16
CA SER A 129 -1.89 -11.39 -22.17
C SER A 129 -1.09 -10.08 -22.17
N ASN A 130 -1.13 -9.32 -23.28
CA ASN A 130 -0.49 -8.01 -23.43
C ASN A 130 -1.52 -6.91 -23.78
N LEU A 131 -2.74 -7.01 -23.26
CA LEU A 131 -3.78 -5.99 -23.49
C LEU A 131 -3.33 -4.60 -23.00
N LEU A 132 -2.47 -4.57 -21.98
CA LEU A 132 -1.82 -3.34 -21.49
C LEU A 132 -1.01 -2.63 -22.58
N GLY A 133 -0.18 -3.37 -23.33
CA GLY A 133 0.57 -2.81 -24.45
C GLY A 133 -0.35 -2.24 -25.52
N GLY A 134 -1.50 -2.90 -25.77
CA GLY A 134 -2.54 -2.40 -26.66
C GLY A 134 -3.16 -1.08 -26.19
N VAL A 135 -3.52 -0.98 -24.91
CA VAL A 135 -4.07 0.25 -24.31
C VAL A 135 -3.02 1.37 -24.27
N GLN A 136 -1.75 1.04 -24.04
CA GLN A 136 -0.65 2.00 -24.08
C GLN A 136 -0.49 2.59 -25.49
N ASN A 137 -0.43 1.74 -26.52
CA ASN A 137 -0.35 2.19 -27.90
C ASN A 137 -1.54 3.09 -28.29
N ALA A 138 -2.73 2.77 -27.77
CA ALA A 138 -3.91 3.61 -27.96
C ALA A 138 -3.77 4.98 -27.29
N ALA A 139 -3.32 5.02 -26.03
CA ALA A 139 -3.11 6.27 -25.33
C ALA A 139 -2.03 7.15 -25.95
N ASP A 140 -0.92 6.53 -26.41
CA ASP A 140 0.19 7.21 -27.06
C ASP A 140 -0.23 7.79 -28.41
N ALA A 141 -1.06 7.07 -29.16
CA ALA A 141 -1.63 7.54 -30.42
C ALA A 141 -2.59 8.73 -30.20
N ILE A 142 -3.47 8.66 -29.20
CA ILE A 142 -4.34 9.80 -28.85
C ILE A 142 -3.49 10.98 -28.38
N SER A 143 -2.52 10.75 -27.50
CA SER A 143 -1.68 11.81 -26.93
C SER A 143 -0.84 12.51 -28.00
N SER A 144 -0.30 11.76 -28.96
CA SER A 144 0.52 12.32 -30.03
C SER A 144 -0.29 12.96 -31.15
N GLN A 145 -1.36 12.30 -31.60
CA GLN A 145 -2.11 12.72 -32.80
C GLN A 145 -3.28 13.66 -32.49
N LEU A 146 -3.86 13.55 -31.29
CA LEU A 146 -4.98 14.39 -30.85
C LEU A 146 -4.53 15.50 -29.90
N PHE A 147 -3.57 15.22 -29.00
CA PHE A 147 -3.08 16.18 -28.00
C PHE A 147 -1.70 16.79 -28.30
N GLY A 148 -1.04 16.37 -29.39
CA GLY A 148 0.22 16.95 -29.87
C GLY A 148 1.46 16.68 -28.99
N ARG A 149 1.44 15.62 -28.16
CA ARG A 149 2.58 15.22 -27.30
C ARG A 149 3.59 14.36 -28.08
N ALA A 150 4.87 14.75 -28.10
CA ALA A 150 5.94 13.87 -28.55
C ALA A 150 6.14 12.74 -27.53
N VAL A 151 5.91 11.49 -27.95
CA VAL A 151 6.09 10.29 -27.13
C VAL A 151 7.43 9.66 -27.50
N ALA A 152 8.34 9.49 -26.53
CA ALA A 152 9.62 8.82 -26.76
C ALA A 152 9.40 7.31 -26.92
N ALA A 153 9.87 6.73 -28.04
CA ALA A 153 9.74 5.31 -28.34
C ALA A 153 10.65 4.46 -27.45
N ALA A 154 10.12 3.39 -26.85
CA ALA A 154 10.92 2.38 -26.16
C ALA A 154 11.50 1.34 -27.16
N PRO A 155 12.70 0.78 -26.91
CA PRO A 155 13.34 -0.19 -27.80
C PRO A 155 12.58 -1.54 -27.81
N ALA A 156 12.47 -2.12 -29.00
CA ALA A 156 11.88 -3.44 -29.21
C ALA A 156 12.90 -4.57 -29.01
N GLY A 157 12.49 -5.62 -28.29
CA GLY A 157 13.05 -6.97 -28.43
C GLY A 157 13.41 -7.69 -27.12
N GLN A 158 12.67 -8.73 -26.76
CA GLN A 158 13.10 -10.12 -27.01
C GLN A 158 12.01 -11.12 -26.60
N SER A 159 11.71 -12.00 -27.55
CA SER A 159 10.73 -13.08 -27.51
C SER A 159 11.13 -14.20 -26.55
N ALA A 160 10.18 -14.67 -25.74
CA ALA A 160 10.28 -15.97 -25.08
C ALA A 160 9.33 -16.97 -25.79
N SER A 161 9.93 -18.03 -26.31
CA SER A 161 9.28 -19.18 -26.94
C SER A 161 8.62 -20.12 -25.90
N PRO A 162 7.76 -21.06 -26.33
CA PRO A 162 6.56 -21.46 -25.60
C PRO A 162 6.80 -22.66 -24.67
N MET A 163 6.16 -22.66 -23.50
CA MET A 163 6.09 -23.85 -22.64
C MET A 163 4.63 -24.19 -22.31
N ASN A 164 4.18 -25.26 -22.97
CA ASN A 164 3.15 -26.24 -22.64
C ASN A 164 1.79 -25.79 -22.07
N ARG A 165 0.80 -25.81 -22.98
CA ARG A 165 -0.65 -25.81 -22.76
C ARG A 165 -1.14 -27.16 -22.21
N ALA A 166 -0.98 -27.41 -20.92
CA ALA A 166 -1.57 -28.59 -20.30
C ALA A 166 -2.01 -28.41 -18.83
N PHE A 167 -2.30 -27.19 -18.36
CA PHE A 167 -2.95 -26.98 -17.06
C PHE A 167 -3.82 -25.72 -17.10
N MET A 168 -4.87 -25.75 -17.93
CA MET A 168 -5.96 -24.77 -17.88
C MET A 168 -7.28 -25.54 -17.93
N MET A 169 -7.73 -26.04 -16.78
CA MET A 169 -9.12 -26.45 -16.57
C MET A 169 -9.37 -26.70 -15.08
N ASN A 170 -9.78 -25.66 -14.36
CA ASN A 170 -10.88 -25.66 -13.39
C ASN A 170 -10.72 -24.50 -12.40
N GLU A 171 -11.25 -23.34 -12.76
CA GLU A 171 -11.64 -22.34 -11.76
C GLU A 171 -12.78 -21.43 -12.24
N THR A 172 -13.67 -22.01 -13.06
CA THR A 172 -14.95 -21.39 -13.42
C THR A 172 -16.04 -22.45 -13.31
N GLN A 173 -16.45 -22.73 -12.08
CA GLN A 173 -17.82 -23.14 -11.74
C GLN A 173 -17.96 -23.10 -10.23
N GLY A 174 -18.90 -22.28 -9.75
CA GLY A 174 -19.50 -22.47 -8.43
C GLY A 174 -20.13 -23.86 -8.42
N GLY A 175 -19.49 -24.77 -7.71
CA GLY A 175 -19.91 -26.16 -7.55
C GLY A 175 -19.26 -26.69 -6.28
N ALA A 176 -20.10 -27.09 -5.34
CA ALA A 176 -19.71 -27.61 -4.04
C ALA A 176 -18.63 -28.70 -4.18
N VAL A 177 -17.47 -28.47 -3.58
CA VAL A 177 -16.52 -29.54 -3.30
C VAL A 177 -17.07 -30.29 -2.09
N TYR A 178 -17.72 -31.41 -2.36
CA TYR A 178 -18.13 -32.40 -1.37
C TYR A 178 -16.89 -33.05 -0.74
N GLY A 179 -16.80 -33.04 0.58
CA GLY A 179 -15.96 -34.01 1.30
C GLY A 179 -15.12 -33.53 2.49
N VAL A 180 -15.17 -32.27 2.92
CA VAL A 180 -14.50 -31.82 4.15
C VAL A 180 -15.36 -30.80 4.89
N ASN A 181 -15.56 -31.03 6.19
CA ASN A 181 -16.54 -30.40 7.07
C ASN A 181 -16.68 -28.86 6.87
N PRO A 182 -17.78 -28.36 6.30
CA PRO A 182 -18.04 -26.93 6.10
C PRO A 182 -18.30 -26.14 7.38
N GLN A 183 -18.35 -26.78 8.56
CA GLN A 183 -18.78 -26.17 9.82
C GLN A 183 -17.70 -25.35 10.56
N ILE A 184 -16.45 -25.28 10.08
CA ILE A 184 -15.34 -24.58 10.81
C ILE A 184 -14.93 -23.25 10.14
N ARG A 185 -15.50 -22.88 8.97
CA ARG A 185 -14.97 -21.75 8.18
C ARG A 185 -15.49 -20.35 8.50
N TYR A 186 -16.34 -20.21 9.51
CA TYR A 186 -16.86 -18.91 9.91
C TYR A 186 -17.16 -18.95 11.41
N GLU A 187 -16.14 -19.10 12.24
CA GLU A 187 -16.32 -18.71 13.64
C GLU A 187 -16.64 -17.21 13.66
N ASN A 188 -17.72 -16.92 14.37
CA ASN A 188 -18.44 -15.66 14.38
C ASN A 188 -17.57 -14.52 14.91
N MET A 189 -16.73 -13.94 14.04
CA MET A 189 -16.19 -12.57 14.24
C MET A 189 -17.28 -11.52 13.93
N ASP A 190 -18.54 -11.82 14.31
CA ASP A 190 -19.68 -10.88 14.36
C ASP A 190 -19.79 -10.28 15.78
N GLY A 191 -18.71 -10.31 16.57
CA GLY A 191 -18.55 -9.41 17.70
C GLY A 191 -18.70 -7.96 17.23
N GLU A 192 -19.24 -7.10 18.09
CA GLU A 192 -19.51 -5.70 17.83
C GLU A 192 -18.21 -4.98 17.45
N ARG A 193 -17.87 -4.94 16.15
CA ARG A 193 -16.63 -4.31 15.66
C ARG A 193 -16.60 -2.87 16.12
N ILE A 194 -15.70 -2.57 17.05
CA ILE A 194 -15.51 -1.24 17.59
C ILE A 194 -14.66 -0.44 16.59
N ARG A 195 -15.01 0.82 16.38
CA ARG A 195 -14.26 1.73 15.51
C ARG A 195 -14.02 3.05 16.21
N SER A 196 -12.83 3.61 16.00
CA SER A 196 -12.57 5.00 16.38
C SER A 196 -13.33 5.98 15.47
N GLN A 197 -13.30 7.25 15.85
CA GLN A 197 -13.58 8.34 14.91
C GLN A 197 -12.56 8.35 13.77
N MET A 198 -12.91 9.02 12.67
CA MET A 198 -11.97 9.34 11.59
C MET A 198 -10.97 10.41 12.07
N LEU A 199 -9.69 10.13 11.89
CA LEU A 199 -8.58 11.02 12.18
C LEU A 199 -8.13 11.69 10.87
N ASP A 200 -7.96 13.01 10.90
CA ASP A 200 -7.71 13.81 9.68
C ASP A 200 -6.24 13.80 9.24
N PHE A 201 -5.62 12.62 9.18
CA PHE A 201 -4.28 12.40 8.62
C PHE A 201 -4.14 10.96 8.10
N GLU A 202 -3.13 10.75 7.25
CA GLU A 202 -2.71 9.43 6.78
C GLU A 202 -1.77 8.78 7.80
N SER A 203 -2.06 7.54 8.20
CA SER A 203 -1.16 6.75 9.04
C SER A 203 -0.15 5.97 8.19
N ILE A 204 1.07 5.88 8.69
CA ILE A 204 2.20 5.12 8.14
C ILE A 204 2.44 3.85 8.97
N GLY A 205 2.15 3.90 10.27
CA GLY A 205 2.35 2.78 11.19
C GLY A 205 1.64 3.00 12.52
N MET A 206 1.47 1.92 13.27
CA MET A 206 0.77 1.93 14.56
C MET A 206 1.51 1.08 15.57
N GLU A 207 1.57 1.55 16.81
CA GLU A 207 1.99 0.73 17.93
C GLU A 207 1.05 0.92 19.13
N VAL A 208 0.75 -0.19 19.81
CA VAL A 208 -0.10 -0.20 21.01
C VAL A 208 0.73 -0.72 22.16
N ALA A 209 0.94 0.12 23.18
CA ALA A 209 1.69 -0.24 24.38
C ALA A 209 1.44 0.76 25.51
N ASP A 210 1.75 0.36 26.73
CA ASP A 210 1.81 1.25 27.91
C ASP A 210 3.03 2.17 27.81
N PHE A 211 2.86 3.35 27.21
CA PHE A 211 3.95 4.28 26.93
C PHE A 211 4.27 5.17 28.14
N ASP A 212 3.31 5.41 29.05
CA ASP A 212 3.51 6.22 30.26
C ASP A 212 3.86 5.40 31.51
N GLY A 213 3.72 4.08 31.47
CA GLY A 213 4.04 3.14 32.55
C GLY A 213 2.94 3.02 33.61
N ASP A 214 1.70 3.43 33.32
CA ASP A 214 0.56 3.38 34.24
C ASP A 214 -0.18 2.03 34.23
N GLY A 215 0.24 1.10 33.37
CA GLY A 215 -0.36 -0.22 33.18
C GLY A 215 -1.50 -0.26 32.17
N LYS A 216 -1.84 0.86 31.52
CA LYS A 216 -2.82 0.95 30.44
C LYS A 216 -2.12 1.21 29.12
N ASN A 217 -2.65 0.64 28.05
CA ASN A 217 -2.13 0.84 26.72
C ASN A 217 -2.59 2.17 26.12
N GLU A 218 -1.66 2.84 25.44
CA GLU A 218 -1.91 3.91 24.50
C GLU A 218 -1.74 3.43 23.05
N VAL A 219 -2.38 4.15 22.13
CA VAL A 219 -2.25 3.95 20.69
C VAL A 219 -1.37 5.06 20.11
N ALA A 220 -0.18 4.70 19.65
CA ALA A 220 0.72 5.61 18.94
C ALA A 220 0.54 5.44 17.43
N LEU A 221 0.20 6.53 16.74
CA LEU A 221 0.03 6.56 15.28
C LEU A 221 1.13 7.41 14.65
N LEU A 222 1.93 6.78 13.80
CA LEU A 222 2.96 7.43 13.02
C LEU A 222 2.34 8.00 11.76
N ASN A 223 2.56 9.28 11.50
CA ASN A 223 2.25 9.92 10.22
C ASN A 223 3.52 10.58 9.65
N LYS A 224 3.36 11.29 8.53
CA LYS A 224 4.49 11.89 7.81
C LYS A 224 5.31 12.90 8.62
N ASP A 225 4.71 13.57 9.61
CA ASP A 225 5.34 14.70 10.34
C ASP A 225 5.50 14.44 11.85
N ALA A 226 4.77 13.46 12.40
CA ALA A 226 4.65 13.28 13.84
C ALA A 226 4.28 11.84 14.23
N VAL A 227 4.52 11.53 15.50
CA VAL A 227 3.81 10.46 16.21
C VAL A 227 2.74 11.10 17.09
N ASN A 228 1.48 10.75 16.88
CA ASN A 228 0.37 11.17 17.73
C ASN A 228 0.04 10.05 18.71
N LEU A 229 0.03 10.37 20.01
CA LEU A 229 -0.27 9.42 21.07
C LEU A 229 -1.71 9.63 21.56
N TYR A 230 -2.48 8.54 21.60
CA TYR A 230 -3.88 8.55 21.96
C TYR A 230 -4.16 7.59 23.11
N ARG A 231 -5.16 7.93 23.93
CA ARG A 231 -5.79 7.02 24.87
C ARG A 231 -7.22 6.75 24.42
N TRP A 232 -7.65 5.50 24.51
CA TRP A 232 -9.05 5.16 24.26
C TRP A 232 -9.90 5.58 25.46
N GLN A 233 -10.88 6.44 25.24
CA GLN A 233 -11.78 6.95 26.28
C GLN A 233 -13.18 7.11 25.70
N GLU A 234 -14.20 6.59 26.38
CA GLU A 234 -15.61 6.76 26.00
C GLU A 234 -15.88 6.36 24.52
N GLY A 235 -15.26 5.26 24.05
CA GLY A 235 -15.46 4.76 22.69
C GLY A 235 -14.73 5.54 21.58
N ARG A 236 -13.80 6.45 21.92
CA ARG A 236 -13.03 7.24 20.96
C ARG A 236 -11.56 7.38 21.35
N LEU A 237 -10.72 7.72 20.38
CA LEU A 237 -9.31 8.05 20.62
C LEU A 237 -9.17 9.51 21.04
N VAL A 238 -8.69 9.77 22.26
CA VAL A 238 -8.38 11.13 22.74
C VAL A 238 -6.87 11.33 22.67
N GLN A 239 -6.42 12.32 21.89
CA GLN A 239 -5.00 12.62 21.77
C GLN A 239 -4.48 13.19 23.09
N ILE A 240 -3.43 12.57 23.63
CA ILE A 240 -2.81 13.00 24.90
C ILE A 240 -1.45 13.69 24.67
N SER A 241 -0.78 13.41 23.55
CA SER A 241 0.52 14.00 23.24
C SER A 241 0.84 13.90 21.75
N GLU A 242 1.86 14.63 21.32
CA GLU A 242 2.42 14.62 19.98
C GLU A 242 3.95 14.73 20.04
N LEU A 243 4.64 13.84 19.33
CA LEU A 243 6.06 13.95 19.04
C LEU A 243 6.21 14.42 17.59
N ARG A 244 6.63 15.68 17.39
CA ARG A 244 7.03 16.14 16.06
C ARG A 244 8.33 15.47 15.65
N LEU A 245 8.34 14.87 14.47
CA LEU A 245 9.53 14.19 13.97
C LEU A 245 10.61 15.23 13.62
N PRO A 246 11.89 14.97 13.93
CA PRO A 246 12.99 15.80 13.48
C PRO A 246 13.02 15.92 11.95
N SER A 247 13.48 17.06 11.42
CA SER A 247 13.47 17.36 9.97
C SER A 247 14.27 16.38 9.09
N MET A 248 15.15 15.57 9.68
CA MET A 248 15.91 14.52 9.00
C MET A 248 15.10 13.20 8.85
N MET A 249 14.04 13.01 9.63
CA MET A 249 13.13 11.86 9.51
C MET A 249 12.08 12.14 8.43
N ARG A 250 12.54 12.33 7.19
CA ARG A 250 11.72 12.81 6.07
C ARG A 250 10.76 11.76 5.53
N ILE A 251 11.18 10.50 5.53
CA ILE A 251 10.36 9.34 5.19
C ILE A 251 10.25 8.43 6.41
N PRO A 252 9.22 8.58 7.26
CA PRO A 252 9.00 7.66 8.37
C PRO A 252 8.70 6.25 7.85
N LEU A 253 9.30 5.23 8.47
CA LEU A 253 9.21 3.85 8.01
C LEU A 253 8.42 2.96 8.96
N LEU A 254 8.69 3.07 10.26
CA LEU A 254 7.99 2.30 11.29
C LEU A 254 8.09 2.94 12.67
N ILE A 255 7.18 2.52 13.54
CA ILE A 255 7.15 2.80 14.97
C ILE A 255 7.05 1.47 15.74
N ARG A 256 7.81 1.31 16.83
CA ARG A 256 7.72 0.14 17.71
C ARG A 256 7.82 0.48 19.18
N ALA A 257 7.28 -0.41 20.02
CA ALA A 257 7.43 -0.39 21.46
C ALA A 257 8.53 -1.36 21.90
N LEU A 258 9.46 -0.87 22.72
CA LEU A 258 10.49 -1.67 23.36
C LEU A 258 10.30 -1.60 24.87
N PRO A 259 9.90 -2.71 25.52
CA PRO A 259 9.89 -2.79 26.98
C PRO A 259 11.30 -2.60 27.56
N ASP A 260 11.45 -1.66 28.49
CA ASP A 260 12.67 -1.36 29.25
C ASP A 260 12.36 -1.30 30.76
N GLY A 261 12.31 -2.47 31.39
CA GLY A 261 11.93 -2.62 32.79
C GLY A 261 10.46 -2.23 33.01
N LYS A 262 10.22 -1.12 33.72
CA LYS A 262 8.87 -0.55 33.94
C LYS A 262 8.46 0.52 32.93
N ARG A 263 9.34 0.84 31.97
CA ARG A 263 9.12 1.87 30.97
C ARG A 263 8.97 1.21 29.61
N THR A 264 8.28 1.89 28.70
CA THR A 264 8.25 1.51 27.29
C THR A 264 8.94 2.59 26.48
N LEU A 265 9.97 2.20 25.73
CA LEU A 265 10.66 3.08 24.80
C LEU A 265 9.98 3.00 23.43
N MET A 266 9.70 4.15 22.85
CA MET A 266 9.20 4.28 21.50
C MET A 266 10.38 4.33 20.53
N VAL A 267 10.48 3.35 19.65
CA VAL A 267 11.47 3.29 18.58
C VAL A 267 10.83 3.88 17.33
N VAL A 268 11.44 4.93 16.78
CA VAL A 268 11.06 5.49 15.48
C VAL A 268 12.21 5.31 14.51
N THR A 269 11.90 4.71 13.36
CA THR A 269 12.86 4.50 12.27
C THR A 269 12.33 5.18 11.02
N ALA A 270 13.19 5.99 10.41
CA ALA A 270 12.91 6.76 9.22
C ALA A 270 14.10 6.68 8.24
N TYR A 271 13.91 7.26 7.07
CA TYR A 271 14.96 7.44 6.07
C TYR A 271 15.01 8.92 5.65
N ASP A 272 16.22 9.45 5.63
CA ASP A 272 16.52 10.79 5.12
C ASP A 272 16.87 10.66 3.63
N ASP A 273 15.92 10.99 2.76
CA ASP A 273 16.10 10.99 1.30
C ASP A 273 17.08 12.06 0.82
N ALA A 274 17.31 13.12 1.59
CA ALA A 274 18.27 14.17 1.25
C ALA A 274 19.71 13.74 1.55
N ALA A 275 19.93 13.07 2.69
CA ALA A 275 21.24 12.54 3.08
C ALA A 275 21.50 11.10 2.57
N ASP A 276 20.49 10.43 2.00
CA ASP A 276 20.53 9.03 1.56
C ASP A 276 21.00 8.08 2.67
N GLU A 277 20.47 8.29 3.89
CA GLU A 277 20.81 7.51 5.07
C GLU A 277 19.60 7.27 5.98
N PRO A 278 19.56 6.14 6.71
CA PRO A 278 18.54 5.92 7.72
C PRO A 278 18.73 6.84 8.92
N VAL A 279 17.63 7.13 9.59
CA VAL A 279 17.64 7.83 10.87
C VAL A 279 16.74 7.07 11.83
N SER A 280 17.33 6.50 12.88
CA SER A 280 16.57 5.84 13.94
C SER A 280 16.85 6.50 15.30
N GLN A 281 15.83 6.58 16.14
CA GLN A 281 15.92 7.17 17.47
C GLN A 281 14.91 6.55 18.44
N LEU A 282 15.27 6.49 19.72
CA LEU A 282 14.37 6.09 20.79
C LEU A 282 13.87 7.32 21.55
N PHE A 283 12.60 7.29 21.90
CA PHE A 283 11.91 8.28 22.71
C PHE A 283 11.26 7.59 23.91
N VAL A 284 11.04 8.35 24.96
CA VAL A 284 10.28 7.91 26.15
C VAL A 284 9.22 8.95 26.43
N PHE A 285 7.99 8.50 26.70
CA PHE A 285 6.91 9.37 27.11
C PHE A 285 6.88 9.39 28.64
N GLN A 286 7.00 10.57 29.24
CA GLN A 286 7.05 10.72 30.69
C GLN A 286 6.63 12.13 31.08
N ASN A 287 5.79 12.23 32.11
CA ASN A 287 5.22 13.48 32.59
C ASN A 287 4.48 14.27 31.50
N GLY A 288 3.70 13.59 30.65
CA GLY A 288 2.88 14.21 29.60
C GLY A 288 3.65 14.71 28.38
N ALA A 289 4.95 14.42 28.26
CA ALA A 289 5.77 14.85 27.12
C ALA A 289 6.74 13.76 26.65
N PHE A 290 7.05 13.79 25.35
CA PHE A 290 8.10 12.97 24.77
C PHE A 290 9.49 13.56 25.06
N LYS A 291 10.42 12.69 25.43
CA LYS A 291 11.83 13.03 25.59
C LYS A 291 12.68 12.05 24.79
N GLU A 292 13.80 12.55 24.26
CA GLU A 292 14.78 11.69 23.61
C GLU A 292 15.39 10.72 24.64
N ALA A 293 15.30 9.43 24.37
CA ALA A 293 15.93 8.38 25.18
C ALA A 293 17.31 7.99 24.64
N SER A 294 17.54 8.20 23.34
CA SER A 294 18.84 7.96 22.71
C SER A 294 19.27 9.09 21.78
N GLY A 295 20.57 9.16 21.52
CA GLY A 295 21.09 9.83 20.33
C GLY A 295 20.61 9.13 19.04
N ARG A 296 20.59 9.88 17.94
CA ARG A 296 20.21 9.37 16.62
C ARG A 296 21.30 8.49 16.04
N VAL A 297 20.88 7.47 15.30
CA VAL A 297 21.79 6.53 14.65
C VAL A 297 21.50 6.37 13.17
N LYS A 298 22.57 6.14 12.40
CA LYS A 298 22.57 5.99 10.94
C LYS A 298 22.47 4.53 10.49
N TYR A 299 21.67 3.75 11.20
CA TYR A 299 21.30 2.39 10.84
C TYR A 299 19.84 2.15 11.23
N TYR A 300 19.18 1.23 10.55
CA TYR A 300 17.78 0.94 10.80
C TYR A 300 17.63 0.22 12.14
N LEU A 301 16.60 0.60 12.90
CA LEU A 301 16.17 -0.11 14.11
C LEU A 301 14.80 -0.73 13.90
N ASN A 302 14.55 -1.86 14.56
CA ASN A 302 13.22 -2.44 14.72
C ASN A 302 13.17 -3.21 16.06
N VAL A 303 11.97 -3.53 16.51
CA VAL A 303 11.77 -4.44 17.65
C VAL A 303 11.17 -5.73 17.11
N LEU A 304 11.90 -6.82 17.25
CA LEU A 304 11.49 -8.14 16.77
C LEU A 304 11.46 -9.13 17.93
N ASN A 305 10.50 -10.06 17.89
CA ASN A 305 10.45 -11.20 18.82
C ASN A 305 11.43 -12.27 18.33
N MET A 306 12.61 -12.32 18.94
CA MET A 306 13.71 -13.17 18.46
C MET A 306 13.73 -14.54 19.15
N ALA A 307 13.81 -15.59 18.34
CA ALA A 307 14.07 -16.95 18.84
C ALA A 307 15.44 -17.03 19.56
N PRO A 308 15.60 -17.93 20.56
CA PRO A 308 14.60 -18.89 21.04
C PRO A 308 13.68 -18.32 22.13
N SER A 309 13.90 -17.08 22.59
CA SER A 309 13.16 -16.51 23.72
C SER A 309 11.79 -15.94 23.34
N TYR A 310 11.61 -15.57 22.07
CA TYR A 310 10.44 -14.87 21.55
C TYR A 310 10.09 -13.58 22.27
N LYS A 311 11.04 -13.04 23.03
CA LYS A 311 10.89 -11.75 23.70
C LYS A 311 11.21 -10.61 22.73
N PRO A 312 10.54 -9.46 22.86
CA PRO A 312 10.88 -8.26 22.11
C PRO A 312 12.35 -7.88 22.32
N ARG A 313 13.07 -7.70 21.23
CA ARG A 313 14.46 -7.23 21.23
C ARG A 313 14.66 -6.09 20.26
N LEU A 314 15.38 -5.08 20.70
CA LEU A 314 15.86 -4.03 19.82
C LEU A 314 16.96 -4.60 18.93
N VAL A 315 16.71 -4.60 17.64
CA VAL A 315 17.65 -5.07 16.63
C VAL A 315 17.97 -3.96 15.66
N GLY A 316 19.12 -4.05 15.00
CA GLY A 316 19.52 -3.13 13.97
C GLY A 316 20.20 -3.81 12.79
N GLN A 317 20.24 -3.10 11.67
CA GLN A 317 20.92 -3.54 10.46
C GLN A 317 21.49 -2.34 9.71
N ASP A 318 22.68 -2.51 9.15
CA ASP A 318 23.38 -1.42 8.46
C ASP A 318 22.76 -1.14 7.08
N PRO A 319 22.75 0.12 6.63
CA PRO A 319 22.15 0.49 5.36
C PRO A 319 23.04 0.16 4.16
N ASP A 320 22.40 0.00 3.01
CA ASP A 320 23.00 -0.17 1.69
C ASP A 320 22.17 0.61 0.66
N ARG A 321 22.81 1.45 -0.15
CA ARG A 321 22.09 2.32 -1.10
C ARG A 321 21.38 1.54 -2.22
N THR A 322 21.88 0.35 -2.54
CA THR A 322 21.40 -0.47 -3.66
C THR A 322 20.44 -1.57 -3.22
N ARG A 323 20.54 -2.01 -1.97
CA ARG A 323 19.75 -3.13 -1.41
C ARG A 323 18.94 -2.76 -0.17
N VAL A 324 18.91 -1.47 0.18
CA VAL A 324 18.41 -0.91 1.45
C VAL A 324 19.25 -1.30 2.66
N VAL A 325 19.58 -2.58 2.83
CA VAL A 325 20.33 -3.11 3.96
C VAL A 325 21.56 -3.91 3.53
N ARG A 326 22.54 -4.04 4.42
CA ARG A 326 23.69 -4.93 4.28
C ARG A 326 24.07 -5.60 5.61
N GLY A 327 24.72 -6.74 5.48
CA GLY A 327 25.24 -7.51 6.60
C GLY A 327 24.15 -8.11 7.47
N ASP A 328 24.58 -8.68 8.59
CA ASP A 328 23.69 -9.40 9.50
C ASP A 328 22.88 -8.42 10.35
N ILE A 329 21.68 -8.86 10.74
CA ILE A 329 20.93 -8.23 11.83
C ILE A 329 21.73 -8.43 13.13
N TYR A 330 21.78 -7.41 13.98
CA TYR A 330 22.46 -7.45 15.27
C TYR A 330 21.58 -6.94 16.40
N ASP A 331 21.81 -7.45 17.61
CA ASP A 331 21.26 -6.87 18.84
C ASP A 331 21.72 -5.41 18.97
N VAL A 332 20.84 -4.55 19.48
CA VAL A 332 21.20 -3.18 19.86
C VAL A 332 20.80 -2.98 21.31
N THR A 333 21.72 -2.42 22.09
CA THR A 333 21.49 -2.12 23.51
C THR A 333 21.57 -0.63 23.75
N LEU A 334 20.65 -0.10 24.56
CA LEU A 334 20.71 1.27 25.04
C LEU A 334 21.50 1.29 26.36
N ARG A 335 22.59 2.04 26.42
CA ARG A 335 23.38 2.29 27.63
C ARG A 335 23.45 3.79 27.89
N GLY A 336 22.71 4.25 28.89
CA GLY A 336 22.46 5.69 29.06
C GLY A 336 21.69 6.20 27.85
N SER A 337 22.24 7.18 27.12
CA SER A 337 21.68 7.70 25.87
C SER A 337 22.35 7.14 24.61
N LYS A 338 23.31 6.21 24.75
CA LYS A 338 24.09 5.67 23.63
C LYS A 338 23.57 4.30 23.22
N LEU A 339 23.27 4.15 21.93
CA LEU A 339 22.97 2.86 21.32
C LEU A 339 24.28 2.15 20.93
N THR A 340 24.42 0.89 21.33
CA THR A 340 25.58 0.07 21.02
C THR A 340 25.19 -1.22 20.32
N LYS A 341 25.84 -1.48 19.17
CA LYS A 341 25.70 -2.72 18.41
C LYS A 341 26.28 -3.89 19.20
N GLY A 342 25.53 -4.97 19.30
CA GLY A 342 25.87 -6.20 20.01
C GLY A 342 26.12 -7.37 19.07
N SER A 343 25.73 -8.56 19.52
CA SER A 343 25.90 -9.82 18.81
C SER A 343 25.09 -9.85 17.51
N LYS A 344 25.63 -10.53 16.50
CA LYS A 344 25.00 -10.71 15.19
C LYS A 344 24.22 -12.03 15.12
N TYR A 345 23.14 -12.02 14.37
CA TYR A 345 22.34 -13.21 14.04
C TYR A 345 22.83 -13.81 12.72
N ALA A 346 23.81 -14.72 12.79
CA ALA A 346 24.51 -15.27 11.61
C ALA A 346 23.73 -16.32 10.82
N SER A 347 22.67 -16.91 11.39
CA SER A 347 21.91 -18.01 10.79
C SER A 347 20.59 -17.57 10.12
N LEU A 348 20.44 -16.27 9.85
CA LEU A 348 19.25 -15.76 9.18
C LEU A 348 19.34 -15.98 7.66
N PRO A 349 18.22 -16.31 6.98
CA PRO A 349 18.16 -16.34 5.52
C PRO A 349 18.60 -15.02 4.90
N ARG A 350 19.15 -15.07 3.68
CA ARG A 350 19.62 -13.87 2.97
C ARG A 350 18.48 -12.92 2.60
N GLU A 351 17.28 -13.45 2.43
CA GLU A 351 16.05 -12.72 2.15
C GLU A 351 15.50 -12.01 3.39
N ALA A 352 15.91 -12.42 4.59
CA ALA A 352 15.47 -11.83 5.85
C ALA A 352 16.30 -10.57 6.17
N ASN A 353 15.61 -9.52 6.59
CA ASN A 353 16.18 -8.27 7.03
C ASN A 353 15.36 -7.69 8.19
N VAL A 354 15.83 -6.57 8.73
CA VAL A 354 15.24 -5.92 9.89
C VAL A 354 13.77 -5.54 9.73
N PHE A 355 13.25 -5.42 8.50
CA PHE A 355 11.87 -5.01 8.21
C PHE A 355 10.91 -6.16 7.95
N ASN A 356 11.39 -7.29 7.42
CA ASN A 356 10.53 -8.21 6.68
C ASN A 356 10.43 -9.61 7.29
N MET A 357 10.88 -9.83 8.53
CA MET A 357 10.93 -11.16 9.13
C MET A 357 10.19 -11.26 10.45
N VAL A 358 9.74 -12.48 10.77
CA VAL A 358 9.22 -12.85 12.08
C VAL A 358 9.55 -14.31 12.39
N TRP A 359 9.85 -14.59 13.66
CA TRP A 359 9.99 -15.96 14.14
C TRP A 359 8.65 -16.48 14.66
N ILE A 360 8.34 -17.74 14.33
CA ILE A 360 7.16 -18.43 14.84
C ILE A 360 7.63 -19.63 15.66
N PRO A 361 7.20 -19.74 16.94
CA PRO A 361 7.47 -20.92 17.74
C PRO A 361 6.97 -22.18 17.04
N GLY A 362 7.78 -23.24 17.12
CA GLY A 362 7.40 -24.52 16.57
C GLY A 362 6.14 -25.09 17.23
N ASN A 363 5.37 -25.86 16.47
CA ASN A 363 4.28 -26.69 16.97
C ASN A 363 4.63 -28.19 16.75
N ALA A 364 3.76 -29.10 17.19
CA ALA A 364 3.97 -30.54 17.04
C ALA A 364 4.17 -31.00 15.57
N ARG A 365 3.71 -30.20 14.60
CA ARG A 365 3.79 -30.50 13.15
C ARG A 365 4.97 -29.82 12.45
N SER A 366 5.52 -28.74 13.02
CA SER A 366 6.58 -27.95 12.37
C SER A 366 7.99 -28.52 12.57
N GLY A 367 8.16 -29.47 13.50
CA GLY A 367 9.47 -30.09 13.80
C GLY A 367 10.48 -29.12 14.43
N GLY A 368 10.02 -27.95 14.88
CA GLY A 368 10.85 -26.89 15.47
C GLY A 368 10.40 -25.49 15.06
N ASP A 369 11.13 -24.51 15.57
CA ASP A 369 10.93 -23.09 15.26
C ASP A 369 11.17 -22.82 13.77
N TYR A 370 10.39 -21.92 13.21
CA TYR A 370 10.52 -21.52 11.82
C TYR A 370 10.42 -20.00 11.67
N LEU A 371 11.01 -19.50 10.60
CA LEU A 371 11.07 -18.07 10.30
C LEU A 371 10.25 -17.81 9.04
N VAL A 372 9.43 -16.77 9.08
CA VAL A 372 8.75 -16.26 7.90
C VAL A 372 9.37 -14.92 7.52
N ALA A 373 9.71 -14.76 6.25
CA ALA A 373 10.16 -13.49 5.69
C ALA A 373 9.33 -13.11 4.46
N VAL A 374 9.17 -11.81 4.21
CA VAL A 374 8.52 -11.29 3.01
C VAL A 374 9.55 -11.20 1.88
N GLY A 375 9.37 -12.05 0.86
CA GLY A 375 10.25 -12.14 -0.30
C GLY A 375 9.92 -11.12 -1.40
N SER A 376 10.49 -11.37 -2.59
CA SER A 376 10.14 -10.64 -3.80
C SER A 376 8.65 -10.77 -4.13
N GLU A 377 8.04 -9.70 -4.65
CA GLU A 377 6.59 -9.66 -4.96
C GLU A 377 5.71 -9.81 -3.71
N GLU A 378 6.28 -9.57 -2.54
CA GLU A 378 5.63 -9.63 -1.24
C GLU A 378 5.03 -11.01 -0.89
N THR A 379 5.54 -12.08 -1.50
CA THR A 379 5.17 -13.46 -1.11
C THR A 379 5.84 -13.84 0.20
N LEU A 380 5.16 -14.64 1.03
CA LEU A 380 5.72 -15.18 2.27
C LEU A 380 6.67 -16.33 1.94
N LEU A 381 7.88 -16.26 2.50
CA LEU A 381 8.90 -17.29 2.41
C LEU A 381 9.10 -17.90 3.81
N THR A 382 8.94 -19.20 3.93
CA THR A 382 9.11 -19.91 5.20
C THR A 382 10.42 -20.66 5.21
N PHE A 383 11.16 -20.55 6.31
CA PHE A 383 12.47 -21.17 6.51
C PHE A 383 12.49 -21.95 7.82
N ASP A 384 13.26 -23.03 7.87
CA ASP A 384 13.56 -23.72 9.12
C ASP A 384 14.51 -22.89 9.99
N ARG A 385 14.77 -23.38 11.21
CA ARG A 385 15.69 -22.74 12.16
C ARG A 385 17.12 -22.54 11.63
N ASN A 386 17.54 -23.33 10.64
CA ASN A 386 18.88 -23.28 10.05
C ASN A 386 18.93 -22.38 8.80
N GLY A 387 17.80 -21.76 8.43
CA GLY A 387 17.68 -20.89 7.27
C GLY A 387 17.47 -21.64 5.95
N LYS A 388 17.14 -22.94 5.97
CA LYS A 388 16.74 -23.66 4.76
C LYS A 388 15.29 -23.32 4.43
N ARG A 389 15.03 -22.93 3.18
CA ARG A 389 13.68 -22.62 2.71
C ARG A 389 12.81 -23.88 2.69
N LEU A 390 11.66 -23.81 3.36
CA LEU A 390 10.66 -24.85 3.46
C LEU A 390 9.54 -24.65 2.44
N ALA A 391 9.01 -23.43 2.35
CA ALA A 391 7.86 -23.12 1.50
C ALA A 391 7.88 -21.67 0.99
N ARG A 392 7.01 -21.40 0.01
CA ARG A 392 6.69 -20.08 -0.52
C ARG A 392 5.19 -20.00 -0.75
N SER A 393 4.55 -18.89 -0.36
CA SER A 393 3.16 -18.64 -0.73
C SER A 393 3.03 -18.28 -2.21
N ASP A 394 1.92 -18.71 -2.83
CA ASP A 394 1.59 -18.31 -4.20
C ASP A 394 1.01 -16.89 -4.27
N GLU A 395 0.49 -16.40 -3.16
CA GLU A 395 -0.13 -15.10 -3.04
C GLU A 395 0.83 -14.05 -2.44
N SER A 396 0.53 -12.78 -2.72
CA SER A 396 1.23 -11.60 -2.23
C SER A 396 0.55 -11.05 -0.98
N PHE A 397 1.36 -10.63 0.00
CA PHE A 397 0.93 -10.16 1.31
C PHE A 397 1.55 -8.78 1.62
N THR A 398 1.11 -8.14 2.69
CA THR A 398 1.57 -6.83 3.20
C THR A 398 1.06 -5.58 2.48
N GLY A 399 1.35 -5.34 1.19
CA GLY A 399 0.69 -4.28 0.42
C GLY A 399 0.81 -2.84 0.95
N THR A 400 2.01 -2.40 1.34
CA THR A 400 2.34 -1.05 1.84
C THR A 400 2.77 0.01 0.80
N SER A 401 2.31 1.25 0.90
CA SER A 401 2.81 2.36 0.05
C SER A 401 4.15 2.96 0.53
N VAL A 402 4.65 2.57 1.72
CA VAL A 402 5.84 3.16 2.35
C VAL A 402 7.10 2.60 1.69
N GLY A 403 7.81 3.43 0.93
CA GLY A 403 8.95 3.02 0.11
C GLY A 403 10.24 3.78 0.45
N ILE A 404 11.35 3.04 0.51
CA ILE A 404 12.71 3.60 0.54
C ILE A 404 13.21 3.68 -0.91
N PRO A 405 13.61 4.85 -1.42
CA PRO A 405 14.14 4.97 -2.77
C PRO A 405 15.48 4.24 -2.90
N ILE A 406 15.62 3.41 -3.94
CA ILE A 406 16.84 2.64 -4.23
C ILE A 406 17.56 3.26 -5.42
N SER A 407 18.84 3.58 -5.24
CA SER A 407 19.71 4.08 -6.31
C SER A 407 20.42 2.91 -7.00
N ARG A 408 20.36 2.83 -8.34
CA ARG A 408 21.08 1.80 -9.12
C ARG A 408 22.36 2.32 -9.77
N GLY A 409 22.63 3.62 -9.69
CA GLY A 409 23.86 4.24 -10.15
C GLY A 409 25.13 3.70 -9.48
N MET A 410 26.26 3.85 -10.18
CA MET A 410 27.57 3.46 -9.64
C MET A 410 27.93 4.27 -8.38
N PRO A 411 28.55 3.64 -7.36
CA PRO A 411 28.99 4.34 -6.15
C PRO A 411 29.86 5.57 -6.49
N GLY A 412 29.49 6.75 -5.98
CA GLY A 412 30.24 7.99 -6.18
C GLY A 412 29.67 8.95 -7.23
N MET A 413 28.73 8.50 -8.07
CA MET A 413 27.85 9.40 -8.81
C MET A 413 26.62 9.68 -7.94
N GLY A 414 26.27 10.95 -7.74
CA GLY A 414 25.07 11.35 -6.99
C GLY A 414 23.79 10.79 -7.63
N ARG A 415 22.64 10.97 -6.97
CA ARG A 415 21.33 10.65 -7.59
C ARG A 415 21.15 11.50 -8.84
N SER A 416 20.87 10.85 -9.98
CA SER A 416 20.43 11.58 -11.18
C SER A 416 18.94 11.90 -11.05
N SER A 417 18.48 13.05 -11.54
CA SER A 417 17.06 13.45 -11.52
C SER A 417 16.14 12.47 -12.25
N ASP A 418 16.70 11.61 -13.12
CA ASP A 418 15.99 10.57 -13.85
C ASP A 418 15.83 9.25 -13.06
N GLU A 419 16.60 9.05 -11.97
CA GLU A 419 16.51 7.87 -11.08
C GLU A 419 15.42 7.99 -10.00
N ASP A 420 14.89 9.20 -9.76
CA ASP A 420 13.80 9.46 -8.79
C ASP A 420 12.47 8.78 -9.19
N GLY A 421 12.40 8.16 -10.37
CA GLY A 421 11.16 7.75 -11.02
C GLY A 421 10.70 6.29 -10.91
N GLY A 422 11.30 5.37 -10.13
CA GLY A 422 10.68 4.03 -10.10
C GLY A 422 11.26 2.82 -9.36
N ASN A 423 12.33 2.93 -8.58
CA ASN A 423 12.83 1.79 -7.80
C ASN A 423 12.69 2.05 -6.30
N TYR A 424 11.70 1.43 -5.67
CA TYR A 424 11.49 1.50 -4.23
C TYR A 424 11.61 0.13 -3.60
N TYR A 425 12.16 0.08 -2.39
CA TYR A 425 11.95 -1.02 -1.47
C TYR A 425 10.78 -0.64 -0.57
N TYR A 426 9.66 -1.32 -0.75
CA TYR A 426 8.51 -1.11 0.11
C TYR A 426 8.73 -1.83 1.44
N VAL A 427 8.67 -1.09 2.55
CA VAL A 427 8.83 -1.63 3.90
C VAL A 427 7.57 -2.43 4.25
N PRO A 428 7.65 -3.77 4.32
CA PRO A 428 6.46 -4.61 4.48
C PRO A 428 5.67 -4.22 5.73
N MET A 429 4.34 -4.33 5.63
CA MET A 429 3.46 -4.27 6.79
C MET A 429 3.94 -5.29 7.85
N ARG A 430 3.84 -4.92 9.13
CA ARG A 430 4.22 -5.80 10.23
C ARG A 430 3.50 -7.14 10.13
N MET A 431 4.27 -8.21 10.34
CA MET A 431 3.75 -9.54 10.62
C MET A 431 3.71 -9.75 12.13
N VAL A 432 2.57 -10.18 12.66
CA VAL A 432 2.36 -10.43 14.09
C VAL A 432 2.22 -11.95 14.30
N VAL A 433 2.77 -12.46 15.39
CA VAL A 433 2.62 -13.86 15.78
C VAL A 433 1.93 -13.89 17.12
N ASP A 434 0.82 -14.63 17.19
CA ASP A 434 0.03 -14.77 18.41
C ASP A 434 -0.75 -16.09 18.44
N ASP A 435 -1.34 -16.45 19.57
CA ASP A 435 -2.22 -17.60 19.77
C ASP A 435 -3.51 -17.13 20.46
N PRO A 436 -4.37 -16.38 19.74
CA PRO A 436 -5.50 -15.67 20.35
C PRO A 436 -6.56 -16.62 20.93
N ASP A 437 -6.66 -17.85 20.42
CA ASP A 437 -7.54 -18.89 20.95
C ASP A 437 -6.88 -19.76 22.04
N ASN A 438 -5.66 -19.43 22.47
CA ASN A 438 -4.86 -20.19 23.44
C ASN A 438 -4.80 -21.69 23.10
N SER A 439 -4.73 -22.00 21.80
CA SER A 439 -4.78 -23.36 21.26
C SER A 439 -3.46 -24.12 21.39
N GLY A 440 -2.38 -23.43 21.78
CA GLY A 440 -1.01 -23.90 21.73
C GLY A 440 -0.42 -23.91 20.31
N THR A 441 -1.15 -23.40 19.31
CA THR A 441 -0.70 -23.33 17.92
C THR A 441 -0.66 -21.87 17.45
N PRO A 442 0.51 -21.22 17.49
CA PRO A 442 0.61 -19.83 17.08
C PRO A 442 0.27 -19.65 15.61
N VAL A 443 -0.35 -18.52 15.31
CA VAL A 443 -0.69 -18.05 13.97
C VAL A 443 0.13 -16.83 13.57
N LEU A 444 0.47 -16.76 12.29
CA LEU A 444 0.97 -15.58 11.61
C LEU A 444 -0.21 -14.70 11.19
N ILE A 445 -0.34 -13.53 11.79
CA ILE A 445 -1.30 -12.51 11.40
C ILE A 445 -0.62 -11.52 10.47
N THR A 446 -1.14 -11.39 9.26
CA THR A 446 -0.62 -10.48 8.24
C THR A 446 -1.74 -9.92 7.36
N GLY A 447 -1.43 -8.85 6.65
CA GLY A 447 -2.36 -8.14 5.78
C GLY A 447 -2.33 -8.70 4.38
N LYS A 448 -3.49 -8.83 3.77
CA LYS A 448 -3.64 -9.15 2.36
C LYS A 448 -4.28 -7.97 1.63
N PRO A 449 -3.51 -7.22 0.82
CA PRO A 449 -4.10 -6.16 0.01
C PRO A 449 -5.06 -6.75 -1.03
N ILE A 450 -6.19 -6.07 -1.26
CA ILE A 450 -7.11 -6.39 -2.36
C ILE A 450 -7.12 -5.21 -3.32
N SER A 451 -6.44 -5.39 -4.44
CA SER A 451 -6.41 -4.41 -5.52
C SER A 451 -6.22 -5.11 -6.86
N ALA A 452 -7.26 -5.09 -7.70
CA ALA A 452 -7.17 -5.60 -9.07
C ALA A 452 -6.09 -4.87 -9.89
N ALA A 453 -5.83 -3.59 -9.56
CA ALA A 453 -4.80 -2.79 -10.22
C ALA A 453 -3.39 -3.12 -9.71
N SER A 454 -3.17 -3.30 -8.40
CA SER A 454 -1.84 -3.66 -7.88
C SER A 454 -1.39 -5.07 -8.30
N MET A 455 -2.33 -5.99 -8.53
CA MET A 455 -2.04 -7.32 -9.10
C MET A 455 -1.55 -7.25 -10.56
N LEU A 456 -1.89 -6.19 -11.28
CA LEU A 456 -1.49 -5.96 -12.68
C LEU A 456 -0.29 -5.00 -12.80
N PHE A 457 -0.07 -4.13 -11.81
CA PHE A 457 0.95 -3.08 -11.83
C PHE A 457 1.74 -3.01 -10.52
N LYS A 458 3.00 -3.47 -10.53
CA LYS A 458 3.87 -3.57 -9.34
C LYS A 458 4.12 -2.24 -8.62
N ASN A 459 4.08 -1.10 -9.33
CA ASN A 459 4.29 0.23 -8.75
C ASN A 459 3.00 0.97 -8.36
N PHE A 460 1.83 0.40 -8.66
CA PHE A 460 0.55 1.00 -8.27
C PHE A 460 0.17 0.54 -6.86
N ARG A 461 0.57 1.33 -5.86
CA ARG A 461 0.41 1.00 -4.42
C ARG A 461 -0.83 1.63 -3.81
N VAL A 462 -1.97 1.38 -4.44
CA VAL A 462 -3.27 1.89 -3.97
C VAL A 462 -4.18 0.71 -3.70
N PHE A 463 -4.61 0.58 -2.45
CA PHE A 463 -5.35 -0.58 -1.96
C PHE A 463 -6.74 -0.13 -1.50
N PRO A 464 -7.77 -0.22 -2.38
CA PRO A 464 -9.11 0.19 -2.01
C PRO A 464 -9.73 -0.70 -0.93
N GLN A 465 -9.22 -1.93 -0.79
CA GLN A 465 -9.66 -2.91 0.18
C GLN A 465 -8.47 -3.71 0.71
N GLY A 466 -8.64 -4.28 1.90
CA GLY A 466 -7.71 -5.24 2.47
C GLY A 466 -8.45 -6.29 3.31
N GLU A 467 -7.79 -7.42 3.55
CA GLU A 467 -8.19 -8.43 4.52
C GLU A 467 -7.03 -8.64 5.50
N ILE A 468 -7.33 -9.07 6.73
CA ILE A 468 -6.32 -9.61 7.64
C ILE A 468 -6.44 -11.12 7.64
N HIS A 469 -5.32 -11.80 7.44
CA HIS A 469 -5.24 -13.26 7.36
C HIS A 469 -4.44 -13.76 8.55
N ALA A 470 -4.98 -14.74 9.26
CA ALA A 470 -4.27 -15.51 10.25
C ALA A 470 -3.93 -16.88 9.67
N MET A 471 -2.65 -17.15 9.55
CA MET A 471 -2.12 -18.35 8.90
C MET A 471 -1.42 -19.23 9.91
N PHE A 472 -1.52 -20.54 9.80
CA PHE A 472 -0.81 -21.50 10.63
C PHE A 472 0.05 -22.42 9.76
N TRP A 473 1.11 -22.97 10.33
CA TRP A 473 1.95 -23.95 9.63
C TRP A 473 1.38 -25.36 9.78
N ASP A 474 1.10 -26.00 8.64
CA ASP A 474 0.50 -27.35 8.61
C ASP A 474 1.54 -28.49 8.48
N GLY A 475 2.80 -28.16 8.19
CA GLY A 475 3.89 -29.11 7.91
C GLY A 475 4.48 -28.97 6.50
N LEU A 476 3.71 -28.44 5.55
CA LEU A 476 4.09 -28.25 4.15
C LEU A 476 4.12 -26.77 3.76
N GLY A 477 3.20 -25.97 4.30
CA GLY A 477 3.05 -24.56 3.99
C GLY A 477 2.32 -23.80 5.09
N LEU A 478 2.18 -22.49 4.86
CA LEU A 478 1.29 -21.67 5.67
C LEU A 478 -0.12 -21.78 5.08
N ASP A 479 -1.06 -22.31 5.86
CA ASP A 479 -2.47 -22.42 5.50
C ASP A 479 -3.33 -21.43 6.30
N LEU A 480 -4.48 -21.05 5.76
CA LEU A 480 -5.37 -20.07 6.36
C LEU A 480 -6.16 -20.68 7.53
N LYS A 481 -5.97 -20.16 8.75
CA LYS A 481 -6.82 -20.49 9.91
C LYS A 481 -8.14 -19.72 9.84
N TRP A 482 -8.04 -18.39 9.73
CA TRP A 482 -9.18 -17.50 9.61
C TRP A 482 -8.77 -16.19 8.92
N LYS A 483 -9.77 -15.42 8.48
CA LYS A 483 -9.56 -14.06 7.95
C LYS A 483 -10.70 -13.12 8.29
N THR A 484 -10.42 -11.83 8.29
CA THR A 484 -11.46 -10.82 8.43
C THR A 484 -12.31 -10.69 7.17
N ARG A 485 -13.53 -10.15 7.31
CA ARG A 485 -14.27 -9.62 6.17
C ARG A 485 -13.48 -8.47 5.54
N ARG A 486 -13.71 -8.21 4.24
CA ARG A 486 -13.07 -7.11 3.52
C ARG A 486 -13.24 -5.78 4.24
N ILE A 487 -12.12 -5.17 4.56
CA ILE A 487 -12.01 -3.83 5.12
C ILE A 487 -11.98 -2.85 3.94
N LYS A 488 -12.83 -1.81 3.98
CA LYS A 488 -12.81 -0.73 2.99
C LYS A 488 -11.72 0.27 3.38
N GLY A 489 -10.77 0.50 2.48
CA GLY A 489 -9.56 1.27 2.76
C GLY A 489 -8.30 0.42 2.72
N SER A 490 -7.16 1.09 2.78
CA SER A 490 -5.84 0.46 2.83
C SER A 490 -5.52 0.11 4.27
N VAL A 491 -5.23 -1.17 4.52
CA VAL A 491 -4.71 -1.62 5.81
C VAL A 491 -3.25 -1.17 5.91
N VAL A 492 -2.91 -0.49 7.00
CA VAL A 492 -1.60 0.13 7.21
C VAL A 492 -0.74 -0.70 8.15
N ASP A 493 -1.32 -1.15 9.26
CA ASP A 493 -0.63 -1.89 10.31
C ASP A 493 -1.65 -2.72 11.11
N VAL A 494 -1.14 -3.73 11.80
CA VAL A 494 -1.90 -4.67 12.62
C VAL A 494 -1.17 -4.94 13.92
N SER A 495 -1.93 -5.12 14.99
CA SER A 495 -1.45 -5.53 16.31
C SER A 495 -2.45 -6.49 16.95
N VAL A 496 -1.99 -7.31 17.89
CA VAL A 496 -2.87 -7.97 18.87
C VAL A 496 -2.52 -7.38 20.23
N SER A 497 -3.49 -6.67 20.83
CA SER A 497 -3.30 -5.85 22.03
C SER A 497 -4.66 -5.42 22.59
N ASP A 498 -4.68 -4.88 23.80
CA ASP A 498 -5.88 -4.31 24.44
C ASP A 498 -5.80 -2.76 24.46
N PRO A 499 -6.16 -2.05 23.37
CA PRO A 499 -6.05 -0.60 23.30
C PRO A 499 -7.15 0.14 24.06
N ASN A 500 -8.31 -0.49 24.31
CA ASN A 500 -9.43 0.10 25.04
C ASN A 500 -9.34 -0.15 26.56
N ASN A 501 -8.39 -0.98 27.00
CA ASN A 501 -8.10 -1.33 28.38
C ASN A 501 -9.29 -2.00 29.08
N ASP A 502 -10.02 -2.84 28.38
CA ASP A 502 -11.16 -3.59 28.91
C ASP A 502 -10.79 -4.99 29.42
N GLY A 503 -9.53 -5.39 29.26
CA GLY A 503 -8.99 -6.69 29.66
C GLY A 503 -9.12 -7.78 28.59
N VAL A 504 -9.70 -7.47 27.42
CA VAL A 504 -9.83 -8.36 26.27
C VAL A 504 -8.78 -7.99 25.23
N GLN A 505 -8.12 -8.99 24.65
CA GLN A 505 -7.21 -8.74 23.54
C GLN A 505 -8.02 -8.47 22.26
N ASP A 506 -7.66 -7.42 21.52
CA ASP A 506 -8.24 -7.12 20.23
C ASP A 506 -7.23 -7.38 19.12
N LEU A 507 -7.73 -7.82 17.96
CA LEU A 507 -7.05 -7.57 16.70
C LEU A 507 -7.26 -6.08 16.36
N VAL A 508 -6.20 -5.30 16.53
CA VAL A 508 -6.19 -3.86 16.26
C VAL A 508 -5.70 -3.63 14.84
N VAL A 509 -6.49 -2.92 14.03
CA VAL A 509 -6.16 -2.65 12.64
C VAL A 509 -6.20 -1.14 12.36
N SER A 510 -5.08 -0.60 11.86
CA SER A 510 -5.04 0.77 11.36
C SER A 510 -5.41 0.81 9.88
N VAL A 511 -6.39 1.65 9.53
CA VAL A 511 -6.96 1.71 8.17
C VAL A 511 -6.95 3.14 7.66
N ASN A 512 -6.31 3.34 6.53
CA ASN A 512 -6.41 4.59 5.77
C ASN A 512 -7.61 4.53 4.82
N SER A 513 -8.43 5.58 4.86
CA SER A 513 -9.57 5.74 3.96
C SER A 513 -9.09 5.78 2.51
N TYR A 514 -9.80 5.10 1.62
CA TYR A 514 -9.56 5.21 0.19
C TYR A 514 -10.28 6.46 -0.36
N PRO A 515 -9.57 7.51 -0.83
CA PRO A 515 -10.18 8.76 -1.31
C PRO A 515 -10.83 8.64 -2.70
N GLY A 516 -10.97 7.42 -3.23
CA GLY A 516 -11.43 7.15 -4.60
C GLY A 516 -10.29 7.01 -5.61
N SER A 517 -10.62 6.61 -6.84
CA SER A 517 -9.67 6.36 -7.94
C SER A 517 -8.90 7.59 -8.40
N LEU A 518 -9.41 8.79 -8.09
CA LEU A 518 -8.82 10.08 -8.49
C LEU A 518 -7.90 10.68 -7.41
N GLY A 519 -7.82 10.10 -6.20
CA GLY A 519 -6.98 10.62 -5.13
C GLY A 519 -7.37 12.02 -4.60
N MET A 520 -8.49 12.59 -5.06
CA MET A 520 -8.91 13.98 -4.79
C MET A 520 -9.57 14.19 -3.41
N GLY A 521 -9.25 13.34 -2.43
CA GLY A 521 -9.74 13.44 -1.06
C GLY A 521 -8.60 13.32 -0.06
N LYS A 522 -8.69 14.06 1.04
CA LYS A 522 -7.73 13.92 2.15
C LYS A 522 -7.83 12.50 2.71
N ILE A 523 -6.73 11.75 2.71
CA ILE A 523 -6.66 10.44 3.35
C ILE A 523 -6.81 10.65 4.87
N ARG A 524 -7.76 9.94 5.45
CA ARG A 524 -8.04 9.91 6.89
C ARG A 524 -7.74 8.52 7.43
N ASN A 525 -7.37 8.44 8.69
CA ASN A 525 -7.09 7.18 9.37
C ASN A 525 -8.22 6.83 10.34
N MET A 526 -8.49 5.54 10.54
CA MET A 526 -9.29 5.05 11.66
C MET A 526 -8.68 3.77 12.21
N ILE A 527 -8.98 3.47 13.48
CA ILE A 527 -8.61 2.23 14.14
C ILE A 527 -9.85 1.35 14.29
N LEU A 528 -9.73 0.09 13.88
CA LEU A 528 -10.74 -0.94 14.06
C LEU A 528 -10.26 -1.93 15.12
N LEU A 529 -11.15 -2.29 16.03
CA LEU A 529 -10.92 -3.34 17.03
C LEU A 529 -11.85 -4.52 16.73
N TYR A 530 -11.28 -5.71 16.73
CA TYR A 530 -12.01 -6.97 16.69
C TYR A 530 -11.66 -7.76 17.94
N PRO A 531 -12.56 -7.81 18.93
CA PRO A 531 -12.31 -8.55 20.17
C PRO A 531 -11.99 -10.03 19.91
N LEU A 532 -10.91 -10.50 20.51
CA LEU A 532 -10.43 -11.88 20.46
C LEU A 532 -10.77 -12.55 21.80
N GLY A 533 -12.04 -13.00 21.93
CA GLY A 533 -12.63 -13.68 23.10
C GLY A 533 -13.68 -12.83 23.86
N GLU A 534 -14.65 -13.33 24.61
CA GLU A 534 -15.49 -14.53 24.44
C GLU A 534 -16.86 -14.06 23.91
N GLY A 535 -17.29 -14.61 22.78
CA GLY A 535 -18.73 -14.75 22.55
C GLY A 535 -19.19 -15.93 23.39
N ASN A 536 -19.78 -15.65 24.56
CA ASN A 536 -20.56 -16.65 25.29
C ASN A 536 -21.73 -17.16 24.42
#